data_AF-A0A3P5WBP9-F1
#
_entry.id   AF-A0A3P5WBP9-F1
#
_cell.length_a   1.000
_cell.length_b   1.000
_cell.length_c   1.000
_cell.angle_alpha   90.00
_cell.angle_beta   90.00
_cell.angle_gamma   90.00
#
_symmetry.space_group_name_H-M   'P 1'
#
loop_
_entity.id
_entity.type
_entity.pdbx_description
1 polymer ?
#
loop_
_entity_poly.entity_id
_entity_poly.type
_entity_poly.pdbx_seq_one_letter_code
_entity_poly.pdbx_strand_id
1 'polypeptide(L)'
;MPTVLEMAGPILEMLTWLCLPVGLGLLIYTGILRRFVHPWVVAEAVVYSDPSGVGFRWFDRKYQVHRAPMSPHDIKDLAVGDTLPLYYHPKRPTQWQVTVPEEPARTAVVLGRCLTAIGAVALLAGFVLPAF
;
A
#
# COMPACT_ATOMS: atom_id res chain seq x y z
N MET A 1 -43.52 21.29 13.19
CA MET A 1 -42.41 20.32 13.35
C MET A 1 -41.92 20.04 11.95
N PRO A 2 -40.64 20.31 11.60
CA PRO A 2 -40.14 20.00 10.27
C PRO A 2 -40.30 18.50 10.04
N THR A 3 -40.72 18.11 8.84
CA THR A 3 -40.82 16.69 8.48
C THR A 3 -39.42 16.13 8.31
N VAL A 4 -39.26 14.82 8.50
CA VAL A 4 -37.96 14.13 8.36
C VAL A 4 -37.30 14.41 7.01
N LEU A 5 -38.11 14.58 5.96
CA LEU A 5 -37.65 14.88 4.61
C LEU A 5 -37.03 16.28 4.48
N GLU A 6 -37.60 17.28 5.16
CA GLU A 6 -37.04 18.64 5.18
C GLU A 6 -35.71 18.72 5.93
N MET A 7 -35.53 17.87 6.95
CA MET A 7 -34.25 17.78 7.65
C MET A 7 -33.19 16.99 6.86
N ALA A 8 -33.61 16.05 6.00
CA ALA A 8 -32.70 15.18 5.27
C ALA A 8 -31.87 15.93 4.22
N GLY A 9 -32.43 16.94 3.54
CA GLY A 9 -31.73 17.70 2.49
C GLY A 9 -30.41 18.32 2.96
N PRO A 10 -30.43 19.19 3.99
CA PRO A 10 -29.20 19.81 4.52
C PRO A 10 -28.18 18.80 5.04
N ILE A 11 -28.65 17.70 5.65
CA ILE A 11 -27.77 16.63 6.16
C ILE A 11 -27.05 15.94 4.99
N LEU A 12 -27.78 15.60 3.93
CA LEU A 12 -27.24 14.95 2.75
C LEU A 12 -26.27 15.87 2.00
N GLU A 13 -26.56 17.17 1.93
CA GLU A 13 -25.67 18.15 1.35
C GLU A 13 -24.36 18.26 2.14
N MET A 14 -24.44 18.34 3.47
CA MET A 14 -23.27 18.40 4.33
C MET A 14 -22.43 17.12 4.28
N LEU A 15 -23.07 15.94 4.25
CA LEU A 15 -22.40 14.65 4.08
C LEU A 15 -21.72 14.55 2.71
N THR A 16 -22.35 15.06 1.65
CA THR A 16 -21.77 15.07 0.31
C THR A 16 -20.50 15.91 0.28
N TRP A 17 -20.57 17.16 0.77
CA TRP A 17 -19.42 18.07 0.78
C TRP A 17 -18.29 17.64 1.72
N LEU A 18 -18.60 16.92 2.80
CA LEU A 18 -17.58 16.43 3.73
C LEU A 18 -16.95 15.12 3.24
N CYS A 19 -17.75 14.16 2.79
CA CYS A 19 -17.26 12.81 2.51
C CYS A 19 -16.74 12.66 1.08
N LEU A 20 -17.36 13.30 0.08
CA LEU A 20 -17.03 13.07 -1.32
C LEU A 20 -15.68 13.71 -1.71
N PRO A 21 -15.40 15.00 -1.45
CA PRO A 21 -14.11 15.61 -1.78
C PRO A 21 -12.96 15.02 -0.97
N VAL A 22 -13.17 14.75 0.32
CA VAL A 22 -12.15 14.16 1.20
C VAL A 22 -11.84 12.72 0.79
N GLY A 23 -12.86 11.92 0.53
CA GLY A 23 -12.71 10.55 0.04
C GLY A 23 -11.98 10.50 -1.30
N LEU A 24 -12.39 11.33 -2.25
CA LEU A 24 -11.77 11.41 -3.56
C LEU A 24 -10.32 11.90 -3.48
N GLY A 25 -10.05 12.90 -2.64
CA GLY A 25 -8.71 13.40 -2.37
C GLY A 25 -7.77 12.33 -1.81
N LEU A 26 -8.25 11.52 -0.86
CA LEU A 26 -7.50 10.38 -0.34
C LEU A 26 -7.23 9.33 -1.42
N LEU A 27 -8.21 9.01 -2.26
CA LEU A 27 -8.02 8.05 -3.35
C LEU A 27 -7.02 8.55 -4.41
N ILE A 28 -7.09 9.83 -4.76
CA ILE A 28 -6.12 10.45 -5.68
C ILE A 28 -4.72 10.43 -5.05
N TYR A 29 -4.60 10.85 -3.79
CA TYR A 29 -3.32 10.87 -3.08
C TYR A 29 -2.70 9.47 -2.96
N THR A 30 -3.49 8.46 -2.62
CA THR A 30 -3.01 7.07 -2.57
C THR A 30 -2.67 6.52 -3.95
N GLY A 31 -3.40 6.91 -5.00
CA GLY A 31 -3.06 6.58 -6.39
C GLY A 31 -1.72 7.19 -6.82
N ILE A 32 -1.47 8.45 -6.46
CA ILE A 32 -0.19 9.13 -6.67
C ILE A 32 0.92 8.39 -5.92
N LEU A 33 0.73 8.10 -4.63
CA LEU A 33 1.71 7.33 -3.85
C LEU A 33 2.02 5.98 -4.49
N ARG A 34 1.00 5.22 -4.93
CA ARG A 34 1.20 3.94 -5.63
C ARG A 34 1.93 4.09 -6.96
N ARG A 35 1.80 5.23 -7.63
CA ARG A 35 2.49 5.51 -8.89
C ARG A 35 3.98 5.84 -8.68
N PHE A 36 4.31 6.51 -7.59
CA PHE A 36 5.68 6.95 -7.28
C PHE A 36 6.45 5.96 -6.43
N VAL A 37 5.79 5.28 -5.49
CA VAL A 37 6.36 4.18 -4.70
C VAL A 37 6.34 2.93 -5.56
N HIS A 38 7.48 2.58 -6.14
CA HIS A 38 7.58 1.37 -6.95
C HIS A 38 7.27 0.16 -6.07
N PRO A 39 6.46 -0.80 -6.54
CA PRO A 39 6.18 -2.01 -5.79
C PRO A 39 7.51 -2.75 -5.56
N TRP A 40 7.74 -3.13 -4.30
CA TRP A 40 8.82 -4.02 -3.93
C TRP A 40 8.68 -5.32 -4.72
N VAL A 41 9.78 -5.79 -5.31
CA VAL A 41 9.78 -7.04 -6.05
C VAL A 41 10.26 -8.14 -5.12
N VAL A 42 9.56 -9.27 -5.14
CA VAL A 42 9.94 -10.48 -4.39
C VAL A 42 10.91 -11.28 -5.25
N ALA A 43 12.06 -11.63 -4.68
CA ALA A 43 12.99 -12.61 -5.23
C ALA A 43 13.33 -13.66 -4.15
N GLU A 44 13.64 -14.87 -4.59
CA GLU A 44 14.22 -15.90 -3.72
C GLU A 44 15.71 -15.59 -3.54
N ALA A 45 16.10 -15.34 -2.29
CA ALA A 45 17.49 -15.17 -1.91
C ALA A 45 18.02 -16.46 -1.29
N VAL A 46 19.21 -16.87 -1.71
CA VAL A 46 19.93 -18.03 -1.18
C VAL A 46 21.06 -17.54 -0.27
N VAL A 47 21.15 -18.12 0.93
CA VAL A 47 22.25 -17.85 1.87
C VAL A 47 23.53 -18.50 1.32
N TYR A 48 24.55 -17.68 1.08
CA TYR A 48 25.88 -18.16 0.68
C TYR A 48 26.90 -17.85 1.78
N SER A 49 27.85 -18.76 1.99
CA SER A 49 29.05 -18.53 2.78
C SER A 49 30.28 -18.55 1.87
N ASP A 50 31.05 -17.47 1.85
CA ASP A 50 32.33 -17.35 1.13
C ASP A 50 33.44 -17.01 2.16
N PRO A 51 34.75 -17.11 1.83
CA PRO A 51 35.84 -16.74 2.75
C PRO A 51 35.77 -15.30 3.25
N SER A 52 35.02 -14.42 2.56
CA SER A 52 34.80 -13.02 2.94
C SER A 52 33.60 -12.80 3.88
N GLY A 53 32.82 -13.84 4.20
CA GLY A 53 31.64 -13.76 5.08
C GLY A 53 30.40 -14.46 4.54
N VAL A 54 29.32 -14.40 5.33
CA VAL A 54 27.99 -14.94 4.98
C VAL A 54 27.10 -13.80 4.46
N GLY A 55 26.36 -14.05 3.39
CA GLY A 55 25.48 -13.05 2.79
C GLY A 55 24.36 -13.66 1.95
N PHE A 56 23.53 -12.80 1.36
CA PHE A 56 22.46 -13.21 0.47
C PHE A 56 22.83 -13.01 -0.98
N ARG A 57 22.59 -14.04 -1.79
CA ARG A 57 22.62 -13.94 -3.24
C ARG A 57 21.22 -14.15 -3.76
N TRP A 58 20.72 -13.21 -4.54
CA TRP A 58 19.44 -13.36 -5.23
C TRP A 58 19.59 -13.06 -6.72
N PHE A 59 18.65 -13.59 -7.48
CA PHE A 59 18.51 -13.29 -8.90
C PHE A 59 17.44 -12.21 -9.09
N ASP A 60 17.78 -11.14 -9.79
CA ASP A 60 16.78 -10.19 -10.30
C ASP A 60 16.01 -10.83 -11.46
N ARG A 61 14.85 -10.27 -11.83
CA ARG A 61 14.04 -10.68 -13.00
C ARG A 61 14.80 -10.65 -14.34
N LYS A 62 15.95 -9.99 -14.37
CA LYS A 62 16.87 -9.94 -15.53
C LYS A 62 18.01 -10.97 -15.44
N TYR A 63 17.90 -11.97 -14.55
CA TYR A 63 18.94 -12.95 -14.24
C TYR A 63 20.27 -12.34 -13.80
N GLN A 64 20.24 -11.11 -13.27
CA GLN A 64 21.41 -10.46 -12.71
C GLN A 64 21.62 -10.94 -11.28
N VAL A 65 22.86 -11.31 -10.95
CA VAL A 65 23.25 -11.79 -9.63
C VAL A 65 23.58 -10.60 -8.74
N HIS A 66 22.76 -10.38 -7.71
CA HIS A 66 23.04 -9.39 -6.68
C HIS A 66 23.55 -10.07 -5.41
N ARG A 67 24.43 -9.36 -4.70
CA ARG A 67 25.00 -9.81 -3.42
C ARG A 67 24.79 -8.71 -2.40
N ALA A 68 24.25 -9.05 -1.24
CA ALA A 68 24.22 -8.18 -0.08
C ALA A 68 24.98 -8.86 1.08
N PRO A 69 26.05 -8.24 1.59
CA PRO A 69 26.71 -8.72 2.81
C PRO A 69 25.77 -8.50 4.00
N MET A 70 25.62 -9.51 4.86
CA MET A 70 24.79 -9.42 6.06
C MET A 70 25.65 -9.17 7.30
N SER A 71 25.08 -8.50 8.30
CA SER A 71 25.70 -8.40 9.62
C SER A 71 25.71 -9.78 10.30
N PRO A 72 26.83 -10.20 10.92
CA PRO A 72 26.93 -11.51 11.60
C PRO A 72 25.88 -11.79 12.69
N HIS A 73 25.17 -10.76 13.16
CA HIS A 73 24.17 -10.88 14.22
C HIS A 73 22.83 -11.46 13.76
N ASP A 74 22.43 -11.18 12.51
CA ASP A 74 21.14 -11.64 11.95
C ASP A 74 21.22 -13.07 11.37
N ILE A 75 22.42 -13.65 11.31
CA ILE A 75 22.70 -14.95 10.66
C ILE A 75 22.56 -16.14 11.63
N LYS A 76 22.37 -15.89 12.94
CA LYS A 76 22.42 -16.94 13.98
C LYS A 76 21.46 -18.11 13.77
N ASP A 77 20.32 -17.86 13.12
CA ASP A 77 19.26 -18.85 12.93
C ASP A 77 19.16 -19.41 11.50
N LEU A 78 20.12 -19.07 10.63
CA LEU A 78 20.06 -19.36 9.18
C LEU A 78 21.19 -20.30 8.75
N ALA A 79 20.83 -21.42 8.14
CA ALA A 79 21.81 -22.35 7.58
C ALA A 79 22.25 -21.93 6.17
N VAL A 80 23.49 -22.27 5.81
CA VAL A 80 23.99 -22.06 4.45
C VAL A 80 23.20 -22.94 3.48
N GLY A 81 22.66 -22.33 2.42
CA GLY A 81 21.75 -22.99 1.47
C GLY A 81 20.27 -22.78 1.75
N ASP A 82 19.90 -22.18 2.89
CA ASP A 82 18.52 -21.79 3.14
C ASP A 82 18.05 -20.73 2.14
N THR A 83 16.78 -20.83 1.76
CA THR A 83 16.14 -19.92 0.82
C THR A 83 15.14 -19.06 1.58
N LEU A 84 15.22 -17.73 1.42
CA LEU A 84 14.27 -16.79 2.01
C LEU A 84 13.70 -15.81 0.99
N PRO A 85 12.44 -15.38 1.17
CA PRO A 85 11.89 -14.30 0.37
C PRO A 85 12.59 -12.98 0.71
N LEU A 86 13.17 -12.34 -0.29
CA LEU A 86 13.79 -11.03 -0.19
C LEU A 86 12.98 -10.01 -1.00
N TYR A 87 12.64 -8.90 -0.36
CA TYR A 87 11.94 -7.80 -0.99
C TYR A 87 12.96 -6.72 -1.35
N TYR A 88 13.16 -6.44 -2.64
CA TYR A 88 14.12 -5.44 -3.13
C TYR A 88 13.45 -4.39 -4.01
N HIS A 89 14.04 -3.19 -4.07
CA HIS A 89 13.56 -2.13 -4.94
C HIS A 89 14.15 -2.26 -6.36
N PRO A 90 13.34 -2.39 -7.43
CA PRO A 90 13.84 -2.72 -8.77
C PRO A 90 14.74 -1.64 -9.40
N LYS A 91 14.58 -0.36 -9.01
CA LYS A 91 15.47 0.73 -9.45
C LYS A 91 16.70 0.94 -8.55
N ARG A 92 16.70 0.39 -7.33
CA ARG A 92 17.74 0.59 -6.32
C ARG A 92 17.96 -0.74 -5.58
N PRO A 93 18.66 -1.70 -6.21
CA PRO A 93 18.84 -3.05 -5.64
C PRO A 93 19.66 -3.07 -4.33
N THR A 94 20.25 -1.94 -3.93
CA THR A 94 20.89 -1.76 -2.62
C THR A 94 19.88 -1.59 -1.48
N GLN A 95 18.61 -1.26 -1.77
CA GLN A 95 17.53 -1.22 -0.79
C GLN A 95 16.79 -2.56 -0.80
N TRP A 96 17.00 -3.34 0.26
CA TRP A 96 16.40 -4.65 0.44
C TRP A 96 15.92 -4.81 1.89
N GLN A 97 14.92 -5.67 2.08
CA GLN A 97 14.41 -6.06 3.40
C GLN A 97 13.93 -7.51 3.35
N VAL A 98 14.11 -8.23 4.46
CA VAL A 98 13.65 -9.62 4.62
C VAL A 98 12.21 -9.66 5.16
N THR A 99 11.80 -8.61 5.87
CA THR A 99 10.42 -8.45 6.35
C THR A 99 9.49 -8.03 5.20
N VAL A 100 8.26 -8.53 5.23
CA VAL A 100 7.21 -8.13 4.28
C VAL A 100 7.04 -6.61 4.31
N PRO A 101 7.22 -5.90 3.18
CA PRO A 101 6.93 -4.48 3.09
C PRO A 101 5.47 -4.24 3.49
N GLU A 102 5.26 -3.37 4.46
CA GLU A 102 3.91 -2.93 4.77
C GLU A 102 3.35 -2.19 3.55
N GLU A 103 2.15 -2.59 3.10
CA GLU A 103 1.54 -1.97 1.92
C GLU A 103 1.32 -0.47 2.19
N PRO A 104 2.06 0.42 1.52
CA PRO A 104 1.91 1.84 1.78
C PRO A 104 0.49 2.25 1.41
N ALA A 105 -0.16 2.92 2.36
CA ALA A 105 -1.47 3.52 2.22
C ALA A 105 -2.69 2.57 2.17
N ARG A 106 -2.59 1.31 2.62
CA ARG A 106 -3.77 0.42 2.71
C ARG A 106 -4.93 1.05 3.50
N THR A 107 -4.63 1.61 4.68
CA THR A 107 -5.62 2.29 5.53
C THR A 107 -6.24 3.50 4.84
N ALA A 108 -5.43 4.32 4.18
CA ALA A 108 -5.90 5.50 3.46
C ALA A 108 -6.77 5.14 2.24
N VAL A 109 -6.48 4.04 1.54
CA VAL A 109 -7.33 3.53 0.44
C VAL A 109 -8.68 3.06 0.97
N VAL A 110 -8.71 2.30 2.08
CA VAL A 110 -9.96 1.81 2.68
C VAL A 110 -10.81 2.99 3.15
N LEU A 111 -10.21 3.94 3.86
CA LEU A 111 -10.90 5.13 4.34
C LEU A 111 -11.41 6.00 3.18
N GLY A 112 -10.57 6.24 2.17
CA GLY A 112 -10.95 6.99 0.97
C GLY A 112 -12.13 6.34 0.24
N ARG A 113 -12.15 5.01 0.12
CA ARG A 113 -13.28 4.26 -0.46
C ARG A 113 -14.56 4.42 0.33
N CYS A 114 -14.50 4.25 1.66
CA CYS A 114 -15.66 4.41 2.52
C CYS A 114 -16.25 5.83 2.44
N LEU A 115 -15.41 6.87 2.57
CA LEU A 115 -15.84 8.26 2.49
C LEU A 115 -16.43 8.60 1.11
N THR A 116 -15.78 8.15 0.03
CA THR A 116 -16.30 8.36 -1.33
C THR A 116 -17.65 7.68 -1.52
N ALA A 117 -17.81 6.45 -1.02
CA ALA A 117 -19.07 5.72 -1.12
C ALA A 117 -20.20 6.41 -0.35
N ILE A 118 -19.94 6.85 0.89
CA ILE A 118 -20.92 7.59 1.70
C ILE A 118 -21.32 8.89 1.01
N GLY A 119 -20.34 9.66 0.52
CA GLY A 119 -20.59 10.91 -0.21
C GLY A 119 -21.38 10.69 -1.49
N ALA A 120 -21.07 9.64 -2.26
CA ALA A 120 -21.79 9.31 -3.48
C ALA A 120 -23.25 8.90 -3.21
N VAL A 121 -23.49 8.11 -2.16
CA VAL A 121 -24.85 7.74 -1.73
C VAL A 121 -25.62 8.98 -1.27
N ALA A 122 -24.97 9.88 -0.51
CA ALA A 122 -25.59 11.12 -0.05
C ALA A 122 -25.97 12.03 -1.22
N LEU A 123 -25.10 12.16 -2.22
CA LEU A 123 -25.36 12.92 -3.43
C LEU A 123 -26.53 12.33 -4.23
N LEU A 124 -26.53 11.02 -4.46
CA LEU A 124 -27.63 10.33 -5.16
C LEU A 124 -28.95 10.50 -4.41
N ALA A 125 -28.97 10.30 -3.10
CA ALA A 125 -30.16 10.49 -2.29
C ALA A 125 -30.65 11.95 -2.33
N GLY A 126 -29.73 12.92 -2.31
CA GLY A 126 -30.06 14.35 -2.44
C GLY A 126 -30.68 14.72 -3.78
N PHE A 127 -30.33 14.03 -4.86
CA PHE A 127 -30.98 14.21 -6.18
C PHE A 127 -32.30 13.45 -6.30
N VAL A 128 -32.42 12.29 -5.67
CA VAL A 128 -33.57 11.38 -5.82
C VAL A 128 -34.72 11.74 -4.89
N LEU A 129 -34.45 12.13 -3.63
CA LEU A 129 -35.49 12.47 -2.65
C LEU A 129 -36.39 13.64 -3.07
N PRO A 130 -35.90 14.71 -3.72
CA PRO A 130 -36.75 15.81 -4.21
C PRO A 130 -37.58 15.44 -5.45
N ALA A 131 -37.31 14.29 -6.08
CA ALA A 131 -38.00 13.83 -7.28
C ALA A 131 -39.27 13.00 -6.99
N PHE A 132 -39.58 12.76 -5.72
CA PHE A 132 -40.76 12.02 -5.22
C PHE A 132 -41.62 12.92 -4.33
#